data_AF-W2UKF4-F1
#
_entry.id   AF-W2UKF4-F1
#
_cell.length_a   1.000
_cell.length_b   1.000
_cell.length_c   1.000
_cell.angle_alpha   90.00
_cell.angle_beta   90.00
_cell.angle_gamma   90.00
#
_symmetry.space_group_name_H-M   'P 1'
#
loop_
_entity.id
_entity.type
_entity.pdbx_description
1 polymer ?
#
loop_
_entity_poly.entity_id
_entity_poly.type
_entity_poly.pdbx_seq_one_letter_code
_entity_poly.pdbx_strand_id
1 'polypeptide(L)' 'MTHFLGMIGPWQILMLILILFIIPVIFAIIDIVKHEFEGYGKIIWLLVVLFFYPIGVVLYFLIGRSQRIKKV' A
#
# COMPACT_ATOMS: atom_id res chain seq x y z
N MET A 1 -12.67 35.46 -16.60
CA MET A 1 -12.06 34.94 -15.36
C MET A 1 -12.93 33.80 -14.83
N THR A 2 -13.17 32.74 -15.61
CA THR A 2 -14.19 31.70 -15.28
C THR A 2 -14.05 30.35 -16.03
N HIS A 3 -12.85 29.96 -16.51
CA HIS A 3 -12.65 28.66 -17.19
C HIS A 3 -11.80 27.65 -16.39
N PHE A 4 -11.87 27.68 -15.06
CA PHE A 4 -11.18 26.71 -14.19
C PHE A 4 -12.07 25.59 -13.64
N LEU A 5 -13.34 25.52 -14.06
CA LEU A 5 -14.30 24.52 -13.60
C LEU A 5 -14.88 23.78 -14.80
N GLY A 6 -14.56 22.49 -14.95
CA GLY A 6 -15.46 21.59 -15.71
C GLY A 6 -14.85 20.61 -16.70
N MET A 7 -13.53 20.46 -16.81
CA MET A 7 -12.96 19.31 -17.51
C MET A 7 -12.05 18.56 -16.56
N ILE A 8 -12.37 17.29 -16.28
CA ILE A 8 -11.42 16.34 -15.70
C ILE A 8 -10.33 16.20 -16.77
N GLY A 9 -9.29 17.02 -16.67
CA GLY A 9 -8.16 16.96 -17.57
C GLY A 9 -7.34 15.69 -17.33
N PRO A 10 -6.43 15.35 -18.26
CA PRO A 10 -5.52 14.21 -18.10
C PRO A 10 -4.72 14.25 -16.79
N TRP A 11 -4.47 15.45 -16.25
CA TRP A 11 -3.72 15.67 -15.01
C TRP A 11 -4.44 15.14 -13.77
N GLN A 12 -5.76 15.30 -13.71
CA GLN A 12 -6.58 14.81 -12.60
C GLN A 12 -6.62 13.28 -12.58
N ILE A 13 -6.67 12.65 -13.77
CA ILE A 13 -6.61 11.19 -13.92
C ILE A 13 -5.24 10.67 -13.46
N LEU A 14 -4.16 11.34 -13.84
CA LEU A 14 -2.81 10.99 -13.39
C LEU A 14 -2.66 11.08 -11.87
N MET A 15 -3.19 12.14 -11.25
CA MET A 15 -3.21 12.28 -9.79
C MET A 15 -4.01 11.16 -9.11
N LEU A 16 -5.18 10.81 -9.64
CA LEU A 16 -6.00 9.71 -9.13
C LEU A 16 -5.27 8.37 -9.21
N ILE A 17 -4.59 8.09 -10.32
CA ILE A 17 -3.79 6.88 -10.51
C ILE A 17 -2.64 6.84 -9.49
N LEU A 18 -1.93 7.96 -9.30
CA LEU A 18 -0.85 8.04 -8.33
C LEU A 18 -1.34 7.77 -6.91
N ILE A 19 -2.46 8.37 -6.53
CA ILE A 19 -3.11 8.16 -5.22
C ILE A 19 -3.50 6.69 -5.05
N LEU A 20 -4.06 6.07 -6.09
CA LEU A 20 -4.46 4.66 -6.07
C LEU A 20 -3.28 3.71 -5.84
N PHE A 21 -2.07 4.05 -6.30
CA PHE A 21 -0.88 3.22 -6.07
C PHE A 21 -0.20 3.50 -4.74
N ILE A 22 -0.21 4.74 -4.24
CA ILE A 22 0.47 5.10 -2.99
C ILE A 22 -0.34 4.70 -1.76
N ILE A 23 -1.66 4.92 -1.77
CA ILE A 23 -2.53 4.64 -0.61
C ILE A 23 -2.38 3.19 -0.11
N PRO A 24 -2.51 2.16 -0.97
CA PRO A 24 -2.43 0.76 -0.53
C PRO A 24 -1.09 0.42 0.12
N VAL A 25 -0.03 1.11 -0.28
CA VAL A 25 1.30 0.84 0.24
C VAL A 25 1.46 1.41 1.64
N ILE A 26 1.01 2.65 1.85
CA ILE A 26 0.98 3.24 3.18
C ILE A 26 0.12 2.36 4.11
N PHE A 27 -1.05 1.91 3.64
CA PHE A 27 -1.90 1.00 4.41
C PHE A 27 -1.19 -0.32 4.74
N ALA A 28 -0.48 -0.93 3.78
CA ALA A 28 0.28 -2.16 4.02
C ALA A 28 1.39 -1.95 5.05
N ILE A 29 2.14 -0.85 4.96
CA ILE A 29 3.20 -0.51 5.92
C ILE A 29 2.62 -0.29 7.33
N ILE A 30 1.56 0.51 7.46
CA ILE A 30 0.89 0.75 8.75
C ILE A 30 0.44 -0.58 9.34
N ASP A 31 -0.16 -1.43 8.51
CA ASP A 31 -0.66 -2.71 8.95
C ASP A 31 0.49 -3.65 9.37
N ILE A 32 1.63 -3.69 8.65
CA ILE A 32 2.83 -4.45 9.03
C ILE A 32 3.40 -3.96 10.37
N VAL A 33 3.47 -2.64 10.58
CA VAL A 33 4.00 -2.07 11.83
C VAL A 33 3.07 -2.36 13.00
N LYS A 34 1.75 -2.31 12.77
CA LYS A 34 0.72 -2.50 13.80
C LYS A 34 0.55 -3.95 14.25
N HIS A 35 0.83 -4.93 13.39
CA HIS A 35 0.68 -6.35 13.73
C HIS A 35 2.01 -6.98 14.11
N GLU A 36 1.96 -7.95 15.02
CA GLU A 36 3.11 -8.79 15.34
C GLU A 36 3.22 -9.94 14.33
N PHE A 37 4.44 -10.27 13.94
CA PHE A 37 4.77 -11.37 13.02
C PHE A 37 5.78 -12.28 13.69
N GLU A 38 5.76 -13.55 13.35
CA GLU A 38 6.75 -14.49 13.87
C GLU A 38 8.12 -14.27 13.22
N GLY A 39 9.17 -14.28 14.04
CA GLY A 39 10.56 -14.15 13.61
C GLY A 39 10.82 -12.90 12.76
N TYR A 40 11.38 -13.11 11.57
CA TYR A 40 11.74 -12.02 10.64
C TYR A 40 10.59 -11.57 9.72
N GLY A 41 9.37 -12.11 9.89
CA GLY A 41 8.23 -11.83 9.00
C GLY A 41 7.92 -10.34 8.87
N LYS A 42 8.00 -9.57 9.97
CA LYS A 42 7.76 -8.12 9.96
C LYS A 42 8.73 -7.38 9.03
N ILE A 43 10.03 -7.69 9.12
CA ILE A 43 11.08 -7.03 8.32
C ILE A 43 11.01 -7.49 6.86
N ILE A 44 10.80 -8.78 6.61
CA ILE A 44 10.68 -9.32 5.25
C ILE A 44 9.52 -8.64 4.51
N TRP A 45 8.34 -8.58 5.12
CA TRP A 45 7.19 -7.94 4.50
C TRP A 45 7.38 -6.43 4.32
N LEU A 46 8.03 -5.77 5.28
CA LEU A 46 8.36 -4.36 5.14
C LEU A 46 9.29 -4.11 3.94
N LEU A 47 10.34 -4.92 3.77
CA LEU A 47 11.25 -4.83 2.64
C LEU A 47 10.56 -5.15 1.31
N VAL A 48 9.73 -6.21 1.26
CA VAL A 48 8.98 -6.59 0.06
C VAL A 48 8.06 -5.46 -0.38
N VAL A 49 7.30 -4.87 0.54
CA VAL A 49 6.40 -3.75 0.25
C VAL A 49 7.17 -2.50 -0.16
N LEU A 50 8.33 -2.23 0.45
CA LEU A 50 9.14 -1.04 0.19
C LEU A 50 9.89 -1.10 -1.15
N PHE A 51 10.43 -2.26 -1.53
CA PHE A 51 11.27 -2.39 -2.73
C PHE A 51 10.51 -2.86 -3.96
N PHE A 52 9.41 -3.60 -3.79
CA PHE A 52 8.67 -4.21 -4.89
C PHE A 52 7.29 -3.59 -5.11
N TYR A 53 7.07 -2.31 -4.76
CA TYR A 53 5.84 -1.58 -5.15
C TYR A 53 5.39 -1.93 -6.59
N PRO A 54 4.09 -1.87 -6.94
CA PRO A 54 2.91 -2.19 -6.13
C PRO A 54 2.74 -3.70 -5.91
N ILE A 55 3.58 -4.53 -6.55
CA ILE A 55 3.55 -5.99 -6.49
C ILE A 55 3.71 -6.48 -5.04
N GLY A 56 4.60 -5.86 -4.29
CA GLY A 56 4.87 -6.16 -2.88
C GLY A 56 3.63 -5.96 -1.99
N VAL A 57 2.80 -4.96 -2.30
CA VAL A 57 1.52 -4.75 -1.60
C VAL A 57 0.53 -5.86 -1.90
N VAL A 58 0.43 -6.27 -3.17
CA VAL A 58 -0.43 -7.38 -3.57
C VAL A 58 0.00 -8.68 -2.88
N LEU A 59 1.31 -8.98 -2.88
CA LEU A 59 1.87 -10.13 -2.18
C LEU A 59 1.62 -10.07 -0.67
N TYR A 60 1.77 -8.89 -0.06
CA TYR A 60 1.49 -8.69 1.36
C TYR A 60 0.02 -8.97 1.69
N PHE A 61 -0.90 -8.46 0.86
CA PHE A 61 -2.33 -8.61 1.09
C PHE A 61 -2.81 -10.06 0.94
N LEU A 62 -2.21 -10.82 0.03
CA LEU A 62 -2.56 -12.22 -0.25
C LEU A 62 -1.88 -13.19 0.73
N ILE A 63 -0.59 -13.03 0.97
CA ILE A 63 0.25 -14.00 1.69
C ILE A 63 0.70 -13.43 3.04
N GLY A 64 1.13 -12.18 3.09
CA GLY A 64 1.68 -11.59 4.31
C GLY A 64 0.68 -11.48 5.46
N ARG A 65 -0.60 -11.23 5.16
CA ARG A 65 -1.64 -11.14 6.19
C ARG A 65 -1.85 -12.43 6.98
N SER A 66 -1.66 -13.59 6.37
CA SER A 66 -1.87 -14.88 7.06
C SER A 66 -0.72 -15.22 8.02
N GLN A 67 0.43 -14.57 7.90
CA GLN A 67 1.61 -14.80 8.73
C GLN A 67 1.63 -13.98 10.03
N ARG A 68 0.56 -13.24 10.30
CA ARG A 68 0.43 -12.46 11.54
C ARG A 68 0.20 -13.39 12.72
N ILE A 69 0.81 -13.05 13.85
CA ILE A 69 0.56 -13.75 15.12
C ILE A 69 -0.88 -13.46 15.53
N LYS A 70 -1.69 -14.51 15.66
CA LYS A 70 -3.00 -14.41 16.30
C LYS A 70 -2.77 -14.36 17.80
N LYS A 71 -3.00 -13.21 18.43
CA LYS A 71 -3.22 -13.17 19.88
C LYS A 71 -4.47 -13.99 20.16
N VAL A 72 -4.29 -15.16 20.77
CA VAL A 72 -5.36 -16.00 21.35
C VAL A 72 -5.92 -15.29 22.56
#